data_AF-A0A818CVL7-F1
#
_entry.id   AF-A0A818CVL7-F1
#
_cell.length_a   1.000
_cell.length_b   1.000
_cell.length_c   1.000
_cell.angle_alpha   90.00
_cell.angle_beta   90.00
_cell.angle_gamma   90.00
#
_symmetry.space_group_name_H-M   'P 1'
#
loop_
_entity.id
_entity.type
_entity.pdbx_description
1 polymer ?
#
loop_
_entity_poly.entity_id
_entity_poly.type
_entity_poly.pdbx_seq_one_letter_code
_entity_poly.pdbx_strand_id
1 'polypeptide(L)'
;MACVIFYLFFVSINCLSFQITLSATSCSRGYYLDSGNCYPCEPGAYCPDGYRQLPCNPGEYQNSFASSSCSSCRDGYFTIESGSIMCNMCPMGSMCPNTDRDPINCPAGTYQDSYGTYSYNYGAYACSPCPTGWYTTKNGAVLCDICPDGNECPRADQPPNMCRPGTYSPYPGSTCTSCPSNTYATSYGQVSCNACPPGYECTQSDQEPRACARGFYRDGSMNSCQRCSSGFYTVDVGSIQCQICPRGYYCPQPDTAPIACSNGNYSNYKQTQCSQCSSGYYSLTSKATDCMICPRGFACTDPSSAPQSCPKGTNADYGAISCVTCSQGYYSVQDNSTTCTPCAPGYFCDNSTQCPQQCQAGSYSLAAQTTCYQCSSSCSSTTGVFDCSTCITAKPTGCQQLEIPVGIHKN
;
A
#
# COMPACT_ATOMS: atom_id res chain seq x y z
N MET A 1 69.34 -81.83 -26.79
CA MET A 1 70.70 -82.05 -27.34
C MET A 1 71.70 -81.65 -26.28
N ALA A 2 72.57 -82.59 -25.92
CA ALA A 2 73.82 -82.46 -25.18
C ALA A 2 73.81 -81.83 -23.76
N CYS A 3 73.81 -82.69 -22.74
CA CYS A 3 74.85 -82.59 -21.72
C CYS A 3 75.31 -84.00 -21.31
N VAL A 4 76.62 -84.20 -21.39
CA VAL A 4 77.37 -85.45 -21.36
C VAL A 4 78.16 -85.48 -20.06
N ILE A 5 77.90 -86.52 -19.24
CA ILE A 5 78.85 -87.28 -18.40
C ILE A 5 79.60 -86.52 -17.27
N PHE A 6 79.42 -86.93 -16.00
CA PHE A 6 80.44 -87.69 -15.23
C PHE A 6 79.98 -88.00 -13.78
N TYR A 7 79.67 -89.29 -13.59
CA TYR A 7 79.97 -90.17 -12.44
C TYR A 7 79.77 -89.69 -10.99
N LEU A 8 78.80 -90.34 -10.33
CA LEU A 8 78.83 -90.70 -8.91
C LEU A 8 79.82 -91.84 -8.68
N PHE A 9 80.66 -91.72 -7.64
CA PHE A 9 81.30 -92.86 -7.00
C PHE A 9 80.30 -93.55 -6.05
N PHE A 10 80.25 -94.87 -6.16
CA PHE A 10 79.50 -95.82 -5.38
C PHE A 10 79.85 -95.77 -3.89
N VAL A 11 78.83 -95.81 -3.02
CA VAL A 11 78.84 -96.68 -1.84
C VAL A 11 77.45 -97.30 -1.68
N SER A 12 77.41 -98.63 -1.78
CA SER A 12 76.28 -99.53 -1.60
C SER A 12 75.68 -99.47 -0.20
N ILE A 13 74.35 -99.67 -0.07
CA ILE A 13 73.65 -100.38 1.02
C ILE A 13 72.11 -100.38 0.75
N ASN A 14 71.55 -101.60 0.68
CA ASN A 14 70.16 -102.02 0.93
C ASN A 14 68.98 -101.29 0.24
N CYS A 15 68.43 -101.91 -0.82
CA CYS A 15 67.07 -101.64 -1.32
C CYS A 15 66.03 -102.40 -0.48
N LEU A 16 65.77 -101.95 0.75
CA LEU A 16 64.39 -101.98 1.26
C LEU A 16 63.64 -100.88 0.49
N SER A 17 62.37 -101.13 0.17
CA SER A 17 61.45 -100.23 -0.53
C SER A 17 61.25 -98.92 0.23
N PHE A 18 62.25 -98.04 0.24
CA PHE A 18 62.13 -96.69 0.74
C PHE A 18 61.49 -95.85 -0.37
N GLN A 19 60.18 -95.69 -0.27
CA GLN A 19 59.51 -94.53 -0.84
C GLN A 19 60.26 -93.31 -0.27
N ILE A 20 61.20 -92.73 -1.03
CA ILE A 20 61.73 -91.41 -0.72
C ILE A 20 60.56 -90.46 -0.98
N THR A 21 59.69 -90.30 0.01
CA THR A 21 58.77 -89.17 0.08
C THR A 21 59.65 -87.94 0.21
N LEU A 22 59.94 -87.28 -0.92
CA LEU A 22 60.45 -85.91 -0.93
C LEU A 22 59.36 -85.02 -0.32
N SER A 23 59.35 -84.90 1.00
CA SER A 23 58.56 -83.88 1.71
C SER A 23 59.11 -82.51 1.31
N ALA A 24 58.25 -81.63 0.80
CA ALA A 24 58.65 -80.28 0.42
C ALA A 24 59.15 -79.52 1.66
N THR A 25 60.32 -78.89 1.58
CA THR A 25 60.87 -78.06 2.68
C THR A 25 60.36 -76.62 2.64
N SER A 26 59.84 -76.18 1.50
CA SER A 26 59.17 -74.88 1.31
C SER A 26 58.31 -74.94 0.05
N CYS A 27 57.20 -74.21 0.03
CA CYS A 27 56.31 -74.14 -1.14
C CYS A 27 56.56 -72.86 -1.96
N SER A 28 56.06 -72.84 -3.19
CA SER A 28 56.05 -71.63 -4.02
C SER A 28 55.13 -70.56 -3.39
N ARG A 29 55.38 -69.28 -3.72
CA ARG A 29 54.47 -68.18 -3.36
C ARG A 29 53.04 -68.52 -3.76
N GLY A 30 52.08 -68.22 -2.88
CA GLY A 30 50.69 -68.64 -3.06
C GLY A 30 50.34 -69.99 -2.42
N TYR A 31 51.30 -70.78 -1.97
CA TYR A 31 51.06 -72.06 -1.33
C TYR A 31 51.63 -72.07 0.09
N TYR A 32 51.06 -72.83 1.01
CA TYR A 32 51.61 -73.05 2.35
C TYR A 32 51.94 -74.53 2.55
N LEU A 33 52.92 -74.77 3.43
CA LEU A 33 53.37 -76.11 3.76
C LEU A 33 52.54 -76.63 4.95
N ASP A 34 51.81 -77.72 4.73
CA ASP A 34 51.17 -78.47 5.81
C ASP A 34 51.46 -79.96 5.65
N SER A 35 51.95 -80.58 6.73
CA SER A 35 52.24 -82.02 6.79
C SER A 35 53.08 -82.56 5.62
N GLY A 36 54.03 -81.76 5.12
CA GLY A 36 54.95 -82.12 4.02
C GLY A 36 54.42 -81.90 2.60
N ASN A 37 53.18 -81.40 2.47
CA ASN A 37 52.52 -81.10 1.19
C ASN A 37 52.25 -79.61 1.03
N CYS A 38 52.23 -79.13 -0.22
CA CYS A 38 51.93 -77.74 -0.55
C CYS A 38 50.45 -77.58 -0.89
N TYR A 39 49.73 -76.83 -0.06
CA TYR A 39 48.33 -76.49 -0.30
C TYR A 39 48.21 -75.05 -0.81
N PRO A 40 47.34 -74.77 -1.78
CA PRO A 40 47.09 -73.41 -2.21
C PRO A 40 46.49 -72.61 -1.04
N CYS A 41 46.94 -71.38 -0.86
CA CYS A 41 46.30 -70.45 0.08
C CYS A 41 44.82 -70.31 -0.26
N GLU A 42 43.96 -70.40 0.75
CA GLU A 42 42.52 -70.23 0.59
C GLU A 42 42.13 -68.75 0.43
N PRO A 43 41.01 -68.44 -0.23
CA PRO A 43 40.46 -67.09 -0.26
C PRO A 43 40.33 -66.49 1.14
N GLY A 44 40.62 -65.20 1.25
CA GLY A 44 40.70 -64.47 2.51
C GLY A 44 42.10 -64.46 3.10
N ALA A 45 43.04 -65.24 2.56
CA ALA A 45 44.40 -65.32 3.06
C ALA A 45 45.45 -65.26 1.94
N TYR A 46 46.70 -65.05 2.33
CA TYR A 46 47.83 -64.98 1.41
C TYR A 46 49.07 -65.69 1.97
N CYS A 47 49.88 -66.21 1.04
CA CYS A 47 51.07 -67.01 1.32
C CYS A 47 52.30 -66.32 0.69
N PRO A 48 52.97 -65.39 1.40
CA PRO A 48 54.04 -64.57 0.82
C PRO A 48 55.34 -65.35 0.60
N ASP A 49 55.61 -66.33 1.46
CA ASP A 49 56.92 -67.01 1.55
C ASP A 49 56.85 -68.55 1.49
N GLY A 50 55.68 -69.15 1.25
CA GLY A 50 55.59 -70.61 1.05
C GLY A 50 55.44 -71.47 2.32
N TYR A 51 55.35 -70.85 3.50
CA TYR A 51 55.38 -71.57 4.79
C TYR A 51 54.05 -71.55 5.55
N ARG A 52 53.35 -70.41 5.56
CA ARG A 52 52.14 -70.20 6.36
C ARG A 52 51.10 -69.40 5.59
N GLN A 53 49.84 -69.69 5.87
CA GLN A 53 48.70 -68.91 5.42
C GLN A 53 48.46 -67.76 6.42
N LEU A 54 48.44 -66.51 5.95
CA LEU A 54 48.13 -65.33 6.75
C LEU A 54 46.81 -64.71 6.29
N PRO A 55 45.86 -64.40 7.18
CA PRO A 55 44.63 -63.73 6.78
C PRO A 55 44.94 -62.32 6.24
N CYS A 56 44.12 -61.84 5.30
CA CYS A 56 44.17 -60.44 4.89
C CYS A 56 43.83 -59.52 6.07
N ASN A 57 44.51 -58.38 6.16
CA ASN A 57 44.23 -57.37 7.18
C ASN A 57 42.90 -56.65 6.86
N PRO A 58 42.25 -56.03 7.87
CA PRO A 58 41.17 -55.09 7.61
C PRO A 58 41.57 -54.05 6.55
N GLY A 59 40.64 -53.73 5.66
CA GLY A 59 40.88 -52.88 4.49
C GLY A 59 41.48 -53.60 3.29
N GLU A 60 41.76 -54.90 3.38
CA GLU A 60 42.27 -55.74 2.29
C GLU A 60 41.41 -56.99 2.09
N TYR A 61 41.41 -57.53 0.86
CA TYR A 61 40.69 -58.73 0.50
C TYR A 61 41.49 -59.65 -0.42
N GLN A 62 41.08 -60.92 -0.45
CA GLN A 62 41.60 -61.88 -1.43
C GLN A 62 40.51 -62.89 -1.82
N ASN A 63 40.09 -62.90 -3.08
CA ASN A 63 39.02 -63.78 -3.56
C ASN A 63 39.52 -65.02 -4.34
N SER A 64 40.84 -65.11 -4.59
CA SER A 64 41.42 -66.16 -5.42
C SER A 64 42.23 -67.15 -4.59
N PHE A 65 42.19 -68.43 -4.99
CA PHE A 65 43.09 -69.44 -4.46
C PHE A 65 44.53 -69.16 -4.88
N ALA A 66 45.48 -69.68 -4.09
CA ALA A 66 46.91 -69.62 -4.36
C ALA A 66 47.49 -68.19 -4.43
N SER A 67 46.94 -67.24 -3.68
CA SER A 67 47.42 -65.86 -3.71
C SER A 67 48.62 -65.61 -2.79
N SER A 68 49.53 -64.75 -3.24
CA SER A 68 50.74 -64.38 -2.51
C SER A 68 50.67 -63.01 -1.83
N SER A 69 49.58 -62.27 -2.04
CA SER A 69 49.32 -60.96 -1.40
C SER A 69 47.82 -60.67 -1.36
N CYS A 70 47.40 -59.81 -0.44
CA CYS A 70 46.04 -59.27 -0.43
C CYS A 70 45.95 -58.02 -1.32
N SER A 71 44.74 -57.70 -1.79
CA SER A 71 44.44 -56.47 -2.53
C SER A 71 43.72 -55.51 -1.60
N SER A 72 44.14 -54.24 -1.55
CA SER A 72 43.44 -53.24 -0.76
C SER A 72 42.08 -52.92 -1.36
N CYS A 73 41.09 -52.65 -0.51
CA CYS A 73 39.83 -52.10 -0.97
C CYS A 73 40.06 -50.75 -1.64
N ARG A 74 39.21 -50.43 -2.62
CA ARG A 74 39.18 -49.11 -3.25
C ARG A 74 38.37 -48.14 -2.38
N ASP A 75 38.66 -46.84 -2.49
CA ASP A 75 37.88 -45.78 -1.87
C ASP A 75 36.37 -45.96 -2.09
N GLY A 76 35.61 -45.75 -1.01
CA GLY A 76 34.17 -46.01 -1.00
C GLY A 76 33.78 -47.47 -0.84
N TYR A 77 34.76 -48.36 -0.62
CA TYR A 77 34.56 -49.73 -0.19
C TYR A 77 35.36 -49.99 1.09
N PHE A 78 34.87 -50.89 1.94
CA PHE A 78 35.50 -51.19 3.21
C PHE A 78 35.38 -52.66 3.57
N THR A 79 36.30 -53.13 4.40
CA THR A 79 36.11 -54.36 5.17
C THR A 79 36.83 -54.26 6.50
N ILE A 80 36.12 -54.55 7.58
CA ILE A 80 36.65 -54.45 8.96
C ILE A 80 37.13 -55.81 9.49
N GLU A 81 36.75 -56.89 8.82
CA GLU A 81 37.05 -58.25 9.25
C GLU A 81 38.37 -58.73 8.65
N SER A 82 39.24 -59.29 9.49
CA SER A 82 40.42 -60.02 9.02
C SER A 82 40.00 -61.26 8.24
N GLY A 83 40.66 -61.57 7.13
CA GLY A 83 40.33 -62.74 6.33
C GLY A 83 39.28 -62.49 5.24
N SER A 84 39.00 -61.24 4.90
CA SER A 84 37.92 -60.88 3.98
C SER A 84 38.18 -61.35 2.54
N ILE A 85 37.16 -61.90 1.89
CA ILE A 85 37.21 -62.30 0.47
C ILE A 85 36.72 -61.21 -0.48
N MET A 86 36.10 -60.14 0.03
CA MET A 86 35.58 -59.04 -0.76
C MET A 86 35.50 -57.75 0.07
N CYS A 87 35.37 -56.62 -0.61
CA CYS A 87 35.10 -55.34 0.02
C CYS A 87 33.63 -54.96 -0.12
N ASN A 88 33.02 -54.48 0.97
CA ASN A 88 31.65 -54.02 0.98
C ASN A 88 31.56 -52.59 0.45
N MET A 89 30.53 -52.29 -0.33
CA MET A 89 30.27 -50.93 -0.77
C MET A 89 29.84 -50.07 0.42
N CYS A 90 30.31 -48.82 0.48
CA CYS A 90 29.90 -47.89 1.52
C CYS A 90 28.37 -47.68 1.46
N PRO A 91 27.65 -47.79 2.60
CA PRO A 91 26.20 -47.65 2.62
C PRO A 91 25.78 -46.20 2.36
N MET A 92 24.58 -46.03 1.79
CA MET A 92 23.99 -44.69 1.57
C MET A 92 23.89 -43.92 2.89
N GLY A 93 24.09 -42.60 2.80
CA GLY A 93 24.14 -41.72 3.97
C GLY A 93 25.43 -41.84 4.79
N SER A 94 26.41 -42.65 4.37
CA SER A 94 27.70 -42.75 5.04
C SER A 94 28.86 -42.46 4.08
N MET A 95 30.01 -42.11 4.66
CA MET A 95 31.29 -42.01 3.98
C MET A 95 32.29 -43.01 4.55
N CYS A 96 33.13 -43.55 3.68
CA CYS A 96 34.17 -44.52 4.01
C CYS A 96 35.53 -43.97 3.57
N PRO A 97 36.10 -43.01 4.35
CA PRO A 97 37.40 -42.40 4.03
C PRO A 97 38.57 -43.34 4.29
N ASN A 98 38.37 -44.36 5.13
CA ASN A 98 39.33 -45.43 5.39
C ASN A 98 38.67 -46.77 5.08
N THR A 99 39.43 -47.68 4.49
CA THR A 99 38.95 -49.00 4.04
C THR A 99 38.85 -50.03 5.17
N ASP A 100 39.52 -49.77 6.30
CA ASP A 100 39.69 -50.65 7.46
C ASP A 100 38.80 -50.27 8.65
N ARG A 101 37.87 -49.31 8.46
CA ARG A 101 37.03 -48.72 9.52
C ARG A 101 35.55 -48.84 9.18
N ASP A 102 34.72 -48.78 10.21
CA ASP A 102 33.27 -48.68 10.05
C ASP A 102 32.85 -47.42 9.26
N PRO A 103 31.78 -47.50 8.44
CA PRO A 103 31.22 -46.34 7.75
C PRO A 103 30.83 -45.21 8.71
N ILE A 104 31.17 -43.98 8.34
CA ILE A 104 30.86 -42.79 9.13
C ILE A 104 29.61 -42.14 8.54
N ASN A 105 28.56 -41.98 9.35
CA ASN A 105 27.36 -41.26 8.93
C ASN A 105 27.69 -39.84 8.47
N CYS A 106 27.10 -39.42 7.36
CA CYS A 106 27.21 -38.06 6.88
C CYS A 106 26.66 -37.09 7.94
N PRO A 107 27.43 -36.06 8.33
CA PRO A 107 26.94 -35.08 9.31
C PRO A 107 25.79 -34.26 8.73
N ALA A 108 24.98 -33.65 9.60
CA ALA A 108 23.95 -32.69 9.23
C ALA A 108 24.49 -31.63 8.24
N GLY A 109 23.65 -31.22 7.29
CA GLY A 109 24.00 -30.34 6.17
C GLY A 109 24.73 -31.03 5.02
N THR A 110 25.00 -32.33 5.13
CA THR A 110 25.55 -33.15 4.06
C THR A 110 24.72 -34.40 3.83
N TYR A 111 24.78 -34.95 2.63
CA TYR A 111 24.08 -36.16 2.25
C TYR A 111 24.97 -37.08 1.42
N GLN A 112 24.57 -38.34 1.33
CA GLN A 112 25.15 -39.25 0.36
C GLN A 112 24.13 -40.20 -0.24
N ASP A 113 23.96 -40.08 -1.55
CA ASP A 113 23.10 -40.96 -2.35
C ASP A 113 23.86 -42.20 -2.87
N SER A 114 23.20 -42.99 -3.72
CA SER A 114 23.77 -44.23 -4.28
C SER A 114 24.89 -44.00 -5.31
N TYR A 115 25.14 -42.77 -5.77
CA TYR A 115 26.09 -42.48 -6.85
C TYR A 115 27.41 -41.85 -6.39
N GLY A 116 27.49 -41.40 -5.13
CA GLY A 116 28.71 -40.83 -4.57
C GLY A 116 29.15 -39.53 -5.23
N THR A 117 29.94 -38.73 -4.53
CA THR A 117 30.35 -37.39 -4.98
C THR A 117 31.33 -37.42 -6.16
N TYR A 118 31.75 -38.60 -6.63
CA TYR A 118 32.71 -38.75 -7.72
C TYR A 118 32.43 -40.02 -8.55
N SER A 119 31.66 -39.83 -9.62
CA SER A 119 31.63 -40.74 -10.79
C SER A 119 30.93 -42.08 -10.59
N TYR A 120 30.33 -42.54 -11.69
CA TYR A 120 29.55 -43.75 -11.91
C TYR A 120 30.20 -45.10 -11.49
N ASN A 121 31.29 -45.13 -10.71
CA ASN A 121 32.04 -46.36 -10.39
C ASN A 121 32.85 -46.36 -9.06
N TYR A 122 32.75 -45.35 -8.19
CA TYR A 122 33.54 -45.27 -6.95
C TYR A 122 32.59 -44.97 -5.78
N GLY A 123 32.60 -45.79 -4.73
CA GLY A 123 31.69 -45.60 -3.60
C GLY A 123 31.92 -44.27 -2.86
N ALA A 124 31.10 -44.03 -1.84
CA ALA A 124 31.10 -42.78 -1.06
C ALA A 124 32.38 -42.53 -0.23
N TYR A 125 33.38 -41.85 -0.82
CA TYR A 125 34.59 -41.42 -0.09
C TYR A 125 34.35 -40.21 0.84
N ALA A 126 33.44 -39.31 0.46
CA ALA A 126 33.07 -38.11 1.24
C ALA A 126 31.58 -37.80 1.07
N CYS A 127 31.02 -37.01 1.99
CA CYS A 127 29.63 -36.56 1.91
C CYS A 127 29.50 -35.29 1.07
N SER A 128 28.38 -35.17 0.35
CA SER A 128 28.07 -34.01 -0.49
C SER A 128 27.32 -32.95 0.32
N PRO A 129 27.67 -31.66 0.27
CA PRO A 129 26.91 -30.63 0.96
C PRO A 129 25.54 -30.45 0.32
N CYS A 130 24.51 -30.12 1.12
CA CYS A 130 23.22 -29.74 0.56
C CYS A 130 23.35 -28.49 -0.32
N PRO A 131 22.70 -28.46 -1.50
CA PRO A 131 22.69 -27.27 -2.35
C PRO A 131 21.95 -26.11 -1.69
N THR A 132 22.19 -24.88 -2.16
CA THR A 132 21.50 -23.68 -1.66
C THR A 132 19.98 -23.84 -1.76
N GLY A 133 19.27 -23.50 -0.68
CA GLY A 133 17.83 -23.70 -0.59
C GLY A 133 17.43 -25.10 -0.14
N TRP A 134 18.38 -25.94 0.28
CA TRP A 134 18.16 -27.28 0.81
C TRP A 134 18.90 -27.46 2.13
N TYR A 135 18.39 -28.34 2.99
CA TYR A 135 18.94 -28.58 4.32
C TYR A 135 18.72 -30.03 4.76
N THR A 136 19.46 -30.48 5.77
CA THR A 136 19.15 -31.69 6.51
C THR A 136 19.74 -31.60 7.91
N THR A 137 18.93 -31.87 8.93
CA THR A 137 19.38 -31.90 10.34
C THR A 137 19.74 -33.32 10.79
N LYS A 138 19.53 -34.31 9.92
CA LYS A 138 19.72 -35.73 10.23
C LYS A 138 21.14 -36.18 9.88
N ASN A 139 21.83 -36.77 10.85
CA ASN A 139 23.04 -37.53 10.56
C ASN A 139 22.70 -38.80 9.78
N GLY A 140 23.46 -39.10 8.74
CA GLY A 140 23.18 -40.23 7.86
C GLY A 140 22.16 -39.92 6.76
N ALA A 141 22.01 -38.65 6.37
CA ALA A 141 21.05 -38.26 5.36
C ALA A 141 21.44 -38.82 3.97
N VAL A 142 20.45 -39.40 3.28
CA VAL A 142 20.63 -39.89 1.90
C VAL A 142 20.23 -38.84 0.86
N LEU A 143 19.44 -37.85 1.27
CA LEU A 143 18.95 -36.73 0.48
C LEU A 143 18.74 -35.53 1.41
N CYS A 144 18.83 -34.32 0.85
CA CYS A 144 18.44 -33.09 1.55
C CYS A 144 16.95 -32.79 1.33
N ASP A 145 16.35 -32.08 2.28
CA ASP A 145 15.01 -31.53 2.18
C ASP A 145 15.06 -30.13 1.58
N ILE A 146 14.11 -29.81 0.70
CA ILE A 146 13.97 -28.44 0.19
C ILE A 146 13.52 -27.52 1.31
N CYS A 147 14.10 -26.32 1.39
CA CYS A 147 13.66 -25.31 2.33
C CYS A 147 12.20 -24.93 2.01
N PRO A 148 11.26 -25.03 2.95
CA PRO A 148 9.87 -24.71 2.67
C PRO A 148 9.68 -23.21 2.36
N ASP A 149 8.63 -22.89 1.63
CA ASP A 149 8.18 -21.51 1.46
C ASP A 149 7.85 -20.87 2.82
N GLY A 150 7.88 -19.54 2.86
CA GLY A 150 7.77 -18.78 4.11
C GLY A 150 8.98 -18.94 5.05
N ASN A 151 9.98 -19.73 4.69
CA ASN A 151 11.18 -19.95 5.48
C ASN A 151 12.44 -19.60 4.68
N GLU A 152 13.55 -19.47 5.41
CA GLU A 152 14.89 -19.43 4.87
C GLU A 152 15.78 -20.45 5.59
N CYS A 153 16.76 -20.98 4.87
CA CYS A 153 17.72 -21.94 5.39
C CYS A 153 19.13 -21.36 5.22
N PRO A 154 19.59 -20.47 6.12
CA PRO A 154 20.90 -19.83 6.01
C PRO A 154 22.06 -20.82 6.19
N ARG A 155 21.77 -21.94 6.85
CA ARG A 155 22.70 -23.04 7.07
C ARG A 155 22.01 -24.36 6.75
N ALA A 156 22.69 -25.22 6.01
CA ALA A 156 22.18 -26.52 5.58
C ALA A 156 22.06 -27.54 6.73
N ASP A 157 22.77 -27.35 7.84
CA ASP A 157 22.79 -28.24 9.00
C ASP A 157 21.76 -27.88 10.08
N GLN A 158 20.97 -26.82 9.88
CA GLN A 158 20.03 -26.28 10.85
C GLN A 158 18.59 -26.39 10.32
N PRO A 159 17.57 -26.40 11.22
CA PRO A 159 16.18 -26.34 10.80
C PRO A 159 15.86 -25.01 10.09
N PRO A 160 14.81 -24.94 9.26
CA PRO A 160 14.41 -23.72 8.58
C PRO A 160 14.01 -22.63 9.58
N ASN A 161 14.37 -21.39 9.26
CA ASN A 161 13.94 -20.22 10.00
C ASN A 161 12.75 -19.59 9.31
N MET A 162 11.67 -19.35 10.05
CA MET A 162 10.53 -18.60 9.51
C MET A 162 10.94 -17.18 9.15
N CYS A 163 10.45 -16.70 8.00
CA CYS A 163 10.57 -15.30 7.64
C CYS A 163 9.95 -14.43 8.73
N ARG A 164 10.67 -13.39 9.15
CA ARG A 164 10.22 -12.45 10.17
C ARG A 164 9.18 -11.49 9.58
N PRO A 165 8.37 -10.84 10.41
CA PRO A 165 7.54 -9.72 9.96
C PRO A 165 8.35 -8.71 9.12
N GLY A 166 7.75 -8.25 8.03
CA GLY A 166 8.35 -7.40 7.02
C GLY A 166 9.04 -8.17 5.88
N THR A 167 9.17 -9.49 5.96
CA THR A 167 9.77 -10.34 4.91
C THR A 167 8.87 -11.51 4.52
N TYR A 168 9.13 -12.06 3.33
CA TYR A 168 8.41 -13.20 2.77
C TYR A 168 9.32 -14.09 1.91
N SER A 169 8.98 -15.36 1.78
CA SER A 169 9.67 -16.32 0.91
C SER A 169 8.61 -17.03 0.05
N PRO A 170 8.47 -16.67 -1.24
CA PRO A 170 7.32 -17.08 -2.05
C PRO A 170 7.37 -18.51 -2.57
N TYR A 171 8.54 -19.13 -2.63
CA TYR A 171 8.71 -20.46 -3.20
C TYR A 171 9.61 -21.33 -2.32
N PRO A 172 9.45 -22.66 -2.37
CA PRO A 172 10.43 -23.55 -1.75
C PRO A 172 11.85 -23.28 -2.26
N GLY A 173 12.82 -23.26 -1.36
CA GLY A 173 14.23 -23.01 -1.64
C GLY A 173 14.60 -21.53 -1.77
N SER A 174 13.66 -20.58 -1.70
CA SER A 174 13.97 -19.16 -1.66
C SER A 174 14.40 -18.67 -0.28
N THR A 175 15.06 -17.52 -0.24
CA THR A 175 15.43 -16.81 0.99
C THR A 175 14.37 -15.78 1.37
N CYS A 176 14.33 -15.35 2.63
CA CYS A 176 13.42 -14.28 3.03
C CYS A 176 13.81 -12.96 2.37
N THR A 177 12.85 -12.34 1.69
CA THR A 177 12.99 -11.07 1.00
C THR A 177 12.07 -10.02 1.61
N SER A 178 12.51 -8.76 1.68
CA SER A 178 11.67 -7.68 2.22
C SER A 178 10.44 -7.44 1.36
N CYS A 179 9.33 -7.11 2.01
CA CYS A 179 8.13 -6.71 1.30
C CYS A 179 8.38 -5.47 0.45
N PRO A 180 7.93 -5.46 -0.82
CA PRO A 180 8.04 -4.29 -1.68
C PRO A 180 7.22 -3.11 -1.14
N SER A 181 7.52 -1.91 -1.61
CA SER A 181 6.77 -0.70 -1.29
C SER A 181 5.27 -0.92 -1.44
N ASN A 182 4.49 -0.33 -0.54
CA ASN A 182 3.03 -0.43 -0.52
C ASN A 182 2.48 -1.83 -0.15
N THR A 183 3.30 -2.70 0.45
CA THR A 183 2.88 -4.01 0.96
C THR A 183 3.46 -4.27 2.35
N TYR A 184 2.89 -5.21 3.08
CA TYR A 184 3.28 -5.53 4.44
C TYR A 184 3.11 -7.03 4.76
N ALA A 185 3.84 -7.51 5.74
CA ALA A 185 3.78 -8.87 6.28
C ALA A 185 3.95 -8.80 7.80
N THR A 186 2.87 -9.04 8.55
CA THR A 186 2.89 -8.94 10.03
C THR A 186 3.09 -10.28 10.72
N SER A 187 2.97 -11.38 9.98
CA SER A 187 3.06 -12.74 10.53
C SER A 187 4.40 -13.38 10.21
N TYR A 188 4.87 -14.24 11.11
CA TYR A 188 6.01 -15.11 10.80
C TYR A 188 5.62 -16.10 9.71
N GLY A 189 6.58 -16.46 8.86
CA GLY A 189 6.39 -17.53 7.88
C GLY A 189 5.60 -17.12 6.63
N GLN A 190 5.52 -15.82 6.33
CA GLN A 190 4.66 -15.35 5.24
C GLN A 190 5.23 -15.72 3.86
N VAL A 191 4.37 -16.26 2.99
CA VAL A 191 4.73 -16.63 1.60
C VAL A 191 4.47 -15.51 0.61
N SER A 192 3.77 -14.45 1.01
CA SER A 192 3.48 -13.28 0.17
C SER A 192 3.15 -12.07 1.03
N CYS A 193 3.50 -10.88 0.56
CA CYS A 193 3.11 -9.64 1.24
C CYS A 193 1.66 -9.24 0.92
N ASN A 194 0.97 -8.72 1.91
CA ASN A 194 -0.37 -8.17 1.77
C ASN A 194 -0.30 -6.76 1.18
N ALA A 195 -1.18 -6.44 0.24
CA ALA A 195 -1.28 -5.09 -0.28
C ALA A 195 -1.78 -4.11 0.78
N CYS A 196 -1.20 -2.90 0.83
CA CYS A 196 -1.62 -1.87 1.77
C CYS A 196 -3.02 -1.34 1.42
N PRO A 197 -4.06 -1.59 2.24
CA PRO A 197 -5.44 -1.31 1.86
C PRO A 197 -5.70 0.20 1.73
N PRO A 198 -6.52 0.66 0.76
CA PRO A 198 -6.92 2.06 0.65
C PRO A 198 -7.46 2.59 1.98
N GLY A 199 -7.15 3.84 2.30
CA GLY A 199 -7.48 4.47 3.57
C GLY A 199 -6.50 4.13 4.71
N TYR A 200 -5.53 3.25 4.50
CA TYR A 200 -4.50 2.92 5.49
C TYR A 200 -3.11 3.19 4.95
N GLU A 201 -2.21 3.68 5.80
CA GLU A 201 -0.79 3.79 5.49
C GLU A 201 0.03 2.64 6.08
N CYS A 202 1.02 2.22 5.32
CA CYS A 202 1.96 1.15 5.68
C CYS A 202 3.36 1.75 5.66
N THR A 203 3.69 2.49 6.72
CA THR A 203 5.01 3.13 6.88
C THR A 203 6.10 2.12 7.21
N GLN A 204 5.71 1.00 7.82
CA GLN A 204 6.58 -0.11 8.19
C GLN A 204 5.96 -1.40 7.66
N SER A 205 6.76 -2.22 6.98
CA SER A 205 6.27 -3.45 6.35
C SER A 205 6.03 -4.59 7.34
N ASP A 206 6.50 -4.47 8.58
CA ASP A 206 6.37 -5.45 9.66
C ASP A 206 5.20 -5.17 10.61
N GLN A 207 4.49 -4.06 10.42
CA GLN A 207 3.41 -3.61 11.30
C GLN A 207 2.04 -3.66 10.60
N GLU A 208 0.98 -3.69 11.40
CA GLU A 208 -0.38 -3.56 10.88
C GLU A 208 -0.60 -2.18 10.23
N PRO A 209 -1.35 -2.11 9.12
CA PRO A 209 -1.67 -0.85 8.47
C PRO A 209 -2.37 0.12 9.42
N ARG A 210 -1.95 1.39 9.45
CA ARG A 210 -2.60 2.42 10.27
C ARG A 210 -3.61 3.19 9.43
N ALA A 211 -4.85 3.28 9.89
CA ALA A 211 -5.87 4.07 9.20
C ALA A 211 -5.47 5.55 9.13
N CYS A 212 -5.76 6.20 8.00
CA CYS A 212 -5.57 7.64 7.84
C CYS A 212 -6.42 8.40 8.85
N ALA A 213 -5.80 9.32 9.57
CA ALA A 213 -6.51 10.20 10.49
C ALA A 213 -7.48 11.12 9.75
N ARG A 214 -8.41 11.74 10.48
CA ARG A 214 -9.31 12.77 9.93
C ARG A 214 -8.51 13.86 9.22
N GLY A 215 -9.05 14.36 8.11
CA GLY A 215 -8.37 15.33 7.25
C GLY A 215 -7.25 14.74 6.38
N PHE A 216 -7.03 13.42 6.44
CA PHE A 216 -6.12 12.71 5.56
C PHE A 216 -6.84 11.59 4.80
N TYR A 217 -6.33 11.27 3.61
CA TYR A 217 -6.86 10.23 2.75
C TYR A 217 -5.74 9.42 2.08
N ARG A 218 -6.09 8.24 1.57
CA ARG A 218 -5.22 7.46 0.69
C ARG A 218 -6.04 6.58 -0.26
N ASP A 219 -5.87 6.77 -1.55
CA ASP A 219 -6.59 6.06 -2.61
C ASP A 219 -6.06 4.64 -2.91
N GLY A 220 -4.92 4.26 -2.32
CA GLY A 220 -4.24 2.98 -2.55
C GLY A 220 -3.00 3.07 -3.46
N SER A 221 -2.82 4.19 -4.17
CA SER A 221 -1.69 4.39 -5.10
C SER A 221 -0.40 4.86 -4.42
N MET A 222 -0.51 5.46 -3.24
CA MET A 222 0.59 6.02 -2.45
C MET A 222 0.94 5.10 -1.27
N ASN A 223 2.04 5.32 -0.56
CA ASN A 223 2.44 4.53 0.62
C ASN A 223 2.07 5.21 1.96
N SER A 224 1.69 6.49 1.94
CA SER A 224 1.36 7.29 3.13
C SER A 224 0.06 8.06 2.97
N CYS A 225 -0.53 8.43 4.11
CA CYS A 225 -1.73 9.25 4.15
C CYS A 225 -1.43 10.69 3.71
N GLN A 226 -2.23 11.21 2.79
CA GLN A 226 -2.10 12.57 2.28
C GLN A 226 -3.13 13.48 2.92
N ARG A 227 -2.72 14.70 3.28
CA ARG A 227 -3.64 15.69 3.84
C ARG A 227 -4.56 16.22 2.75
N CYS A 228 -5.84 16.42 3.05
CA CYS A 228 -6.73 17.12 2.14
C CYS A 228 -6.25 18.56 1.90
N SER A 229 -6.20 18.95 0.63
CA SER A 229 -5.89 20.32 0.21
C SER A 229 -6.94 21.32 0.70
N SER A 230 -6.58 22.60 0.80
CA SER A 230 -7.51 23.67 1.18
C SER A 230 -8.80 23.63 0.36
N GLY A 231 -9.94 23.77 1.05
CA GLY A 231 -11.27 23.65 0.43
C GLY A 231 -11.76 22.22 0.23
N PHE A 232 -11.03 21.22 0.74
CA PHE A 232 -11.46 19.84 0.84
C PHE A 232 -11.35 19.34 2.29
N TYR A 233 -12.14 18.33 2.63
CA TYR A 233 -12.18 17.78 3.99
C TYR A 233 -12.49 16.28 3.99
N THR A 234 -12.20 15.62 5.10
CA THR A 234 -12.75 14.31 5.44
C THR A 234 -12.80 14.16 6.96
N VAL A 235 -13.93 13.72 7.49
CA VAL A 235 -14.17 13.55 8.94
C VAL A 235 -14.06 12.10 9.38
N ASP A 236 -13.96 11.18 8.42
CA ASP A 236 -13.88 9.76 8.68
C ASP A 236 -12.42 9.33 8.77
N VAL A 237 -12.15 8.44 9.72
CA VAL A 237 -10.87 7.73 9.79
C VAL A 237 -10.86 6.69 8.67
N GLY A 238 -9.73 6.55 7.99
CA GLY A 238 -9.60 5.60 6.88
C GLY A 238 -10.16 6.09 5.55
N SER A 239 -10.27 7.40 5.34
CA SER A 239 -10.82 7.94 4.09
C SER A 239 -9.96 7.60 2.88
N ILE A 240 -10.59 7.22 1.77
CA ILE A 240 -9.90 6.94 0.49
C ILE A 240 -9.82 8.15 -0.45
N GLN A 241 -10.58 9.21 -0.13
CA GLN A 241 -10.64 10.45 -0.91
C GLN A 241 -11.04 11.62 -0.01
N CYS A 242 -10.78 12.84 -0.46
CA CYS A 242 -11.30 14.04 0.19
C CYS A 242 -12.61 14.51 -0.46
N GLN A 243 -13.52 15.00 0.37
CA GLN A 243 -14.76 15.61 -0.07
C GLN A 243 -14.55 17.10 -0.36
N ILE A 244 -15.20 17.63 -1.38
CA ILE A 244 -15.19 19.07 -1.67
C ILE A 244 -15.99 19.83 -0.62
N CYS A 245 -15.47 20.95 -0.13
CA CYS A 245 -16.24 21.83 0.75
C CYS A 245 -17.43 22.41 -0.03
N PRO A 246 -18.68 22.11 0.37
CA PRO A 246 -19.86 22.48 -0.40
C PRO A 246 -20.19 23.98 -0.28
N ARG A 247 -20.92 24.52 -1.25
CA ARG A 247 -21.43 25.91 -1.20
C ARG A 247 -22.34 26.10 0.02
N GLY A 248 -22.35 27.32 0.56
CA GLY A 248 -23.06 27.63 1.81
C GLY A 248 -22.34 27.16 3.08
N TYR A 249 -21.22 26.47 2.95
CA TYR A 249 -20.39 26.04 4.06
C TYR A 249 -18.95 26.52 3.88
N TYR A 250 -18.21 26.53 4.97
CA TYR A 250 -16.77 26.70 4.95
C TYR A 250 -16.08 25.60 5.75
N CYS A 251 -14.86 25.27 5.35
CA CYS A 251 -14.08 24.20 5.95
C CYS A 251 -12.76 24.81 6.45
N PRO A 252 -12.69 25.25 7.73
CA PRO A 252 -11.51 25.95 8.25
C PRO A 252 -10.30 25.02 8.37
N GLN A 253 -10.56 23.73 8.63
CA GLN A 253 -9.57 22.67 8.70
C GLN A 253 -10.09 21.44 7.95
N PRO A 254 -9.19 20.63 7.35
CA PRO A 254 -9.58 19.47 6.55
C PRO A 254 -10.16 18.32 7.37
N ASP A 255 -9.95 18.27 8.68
CA ASP A 255 -10.42 17.25 9.61
C ASP A 255 -11.75 17.59 10.28
N THR A 256 -12.30 18.76 9.99
CA THR A 256 -13.52 19.30 10.59
C THR A 256 -14.68 19.20 9.59
N ALA A 257 -15.88 18.88 10.08
CA ALA A 257 -17.09 18.87 9.27
C ALA A 257 -17.39 20.29 8.72
N PRO A 258 -18.01 20.42 7.52
CA PRO A 258 -18.33 21.72 6.96
C PRO A 258 -19.22 22.53 7.90
N ILE A 259 -18.83 23.78 8.14
CA ILE A 259 -19.55 24.69 9.02
C ILE A 259 -20.43 25.60 8.17
N ALA A 260 -21.72 25.66 8.49
CA ALA A 260 -22.68 26.48 7.75
C ALA A 260 -22.38 27.97 7.90
N CYS A 261 -22.49 28.74 6.82
CA CYS A 261 -22.47 30.18 6.91
C CYS A 261 -23.73 30.70 7.61
N SER A 262 -23.53 31.62 8.55
CA SER A 262 -24.61 32.34 9.22
C SER A 262 -25.29 33.34 8.29
N ASN A 263 -26.41 33.90 8.73
CA ASN A 263 -27.08 35.01 8.05
C ASN A 263 -26.10 36.17 7.80
N GLY A 264 -26.30 36.88 6.69
CA GLY A 264 -25.43 37.94 6.21
C GLY A 264 -24.11 37.47 5.59
N ASN A 265 -23.85 36.17 5.57
CA ASN A 265 -22.67 35.57 4.96
C ASN A 265 -23.06 34.53 3.90
N TYR A 266 -22.16 34.32 2.96
CA TYR A 266 -22.29 33.32 1.90
C TYR A 266 -20.96 32.60 1.66
N SER A 267 -21.02 31.47 0.95
CA SER A 267 -19.83 30.73 0.56
C SER A 267 -20.04 29.95 -0.74
N ASN A 268 -18.98 29.89 -1.56
CA ASN A 268 -18.91 29.06 -2.75
C ASN A 268 -18.12 27.76 -2.47
N TYR A 269 -17.88 26.95 -3.50
CA TYR A 269 -17.09 25.72 -3.33
C TYR A 269 -15.69 26.03 -2.81
N LYS A 270 -15.14 25.11 -2.02
CA LYS A 270 -13.74 25.11 -1.55
C LYS A 270 -13.35 26.30 -0.65
N GLN A 271 -14.32 26.98 -0.03
CA GLN A 271 -14.03 28.10 0.87
C GLN A 271 -13.59 27.61 2.25
N THR A 272 -12.62 28.31 2.84
CA THR A 272 -12.11 28.06 4.20
C THR A 272 -12.66 29.06 5.23
N GLN A 273 -13.45 30.03 4.77
CA GLN A 273 -14.19 30.99 5.59
C GLN A 273 -15.41 31.49 4.80
N CYS A 274 -16.44 31.96 5.49
CA CYS A 274 -17.56 32.62 4.82
C CYS A 274 -17.20 34.05 4.43
N SER A 275 -17.76 34.51 3.32
CA SER A 275 -17.68 35.90 2.88
C SER A 275 -18.93 36.65 3.34
N GLN A 276 -18.75 37.84 3.87
CA GLN A 276 -19.86 38.72 4.22
C GLN A 276 -20.51 39.30 2.95
N CYS A 277 -21.82 39.49 2.98
CA CYS A 277 -22.51 40.23 1.94
C CYS A 277 -22.03 41.69 1.91
N SER A 278 -21.73 42.18 0.70
CA SER A 278 -21.37 43.58 0.48
C SER A 278 -22.51 44.51 0.88
N SER A 279 -22.20 45.78 1.16
CA SER A 279 -23.20 46.82 1.41
C SER A 279 -24.25 46.86 0.30
N GLY A 280 -25.52 46.92 0.67
CA GLY A 280 -26.64 46.86 -0.27
C GLY A 280 -27.06 45.44 -0.66
N TYR A 281 -26.46 44.41 -0.05
CA TYR A 281 -26.85 43.01 -0.22
C TYR A 281 -27.10 42.36 1.15
N TYR A 282 -27.93 41.33 1.18
CA TYR A 282 -28.32 40.63 2.41
C TYR A 282 -28.52 39.13 2.18
N SER A 283 -28.52 38.36 3.27
CA SER A 283 -28.81 36.93 3.27
C SER A 283 -29.51 36.53 4.57
N LEU A 284 -30.71 35.97 4.47
CA LEU A 284 -31.55 35.60 5.62
C LEU A 284 -31.50 34.12 5.97
N THR A 285 -30.88 33.30 5.13
CA THR A 285 -30.83 31.86 5.31
C THR A 285 -29.43 31.42 5.68
N SER A 286 -29.35 30.54 6.68
CA SER A 286 -28.13 29.78 6.91
C SER A 286 -27.77 29.02 5.65
N LYS A 287 -26.48 28.90 5.36
CA LYS A 287 -25.94 28.20 4.17
C LYS A 287 -26.23 28.90 2.84
N ALA A 288 -26.32 30.23 2.84
CA ALA A 288 -26.44 30.96 1.60
C ALA A 288 -25.23 30.76 0.68
N THR A 289 -25.51 30.53 -0.59
CA THR A 289 -24.49 30.34 -1.63
C THR A 289 -24.16 31.62 -2.38
N ASP A 290 -24.98 32.65 -2.18
CA ASP A 290 -24.87 33.98 -2.77
C ASP A 290 -25.68 34.99 -1.94
N CYS A 291 -25.46 36.28 -2.15
CA CYS A 291 -26.19 37.35 -1.48
C CYS A 291 -27.27 37.94 -2.39
N MET A 292 -28.39 38.32 -1.79
CA MET A 292 -29.49 38.97 -2.51
C MET A 292 -29.31 40.49 -2.48
N ILE A 293 -29.51 41.16 -3.60
CA ILE A 293 -29.51 42.62 -3.66
C ILE A 293 -30.70 43.18 -2.87
N CYS A 294 -30.48 44.29 -2.16
CA CYS A 294 -31.56 44.98 -1.46
C CYS A 294 -32.64 45.42 -2.46
N PRO A 295 -33.90 45.01 -2.29
CA PRO A 295 -34.96 45.35 -3.24
C PRO A 295 -35.32 46.84 -3.15
N ARG A 296 -35.82 47.40 -4.25
CA ARG A 296 -36.30 48.79 -4.29
C ARG A 296 -37.40 49.01 -3.24
N GLY A 297 -37.43 50.21 -2.66
CA GLY A 297 -38.35 50.55 -1.57
C GLY A 297 -37.90 50.08 -0.18
N PHE A 298 -36.77 49.36 -0.07
CA PHE A 298 -36.23 48.90 1.19
C PHE A 298 -34.79 49.38 1.39
N ALA A 299 -34.38 49.49 2.65
CA ALA A 299 -33.02 49.76 3.06
C ALA A 299 -32.44 48.54 3.81
N CYS A 300 -31.22 48.15 3.44
CA CYS A 300 -30.50 47.03 4.05
C CYS A 300 -29.26 47.55 4.79
N THR A 301 -29.43 47.95 6.06
CA THR A 301 -28.35 48.43 6.93
C THR A 301 -27.50 47.30 7.52
N ASP A 302 -28.14 46.15 7.78
CA ASP A 302 -27.51 44.95 8.31
C ASP A 302 -27.71 43.79 7.32
N PRO A 303 -26.63 43.22 6.77
CA PRO A 303 -26.72 42.13 5.79
C PRO A 303 -27.35 40.85 6.36
N SER A 304 -27.40 40.69 7.70
CA SER A 304 -27.98 39.53 8.37
C SER A 304 -29.47 39.67 8.73
N SER A 305 -30.04 40.86 8.52
CA SER A 305 -31.40 41.22 8.88
C SER A 305 -32.30 41.41 7.64
N ALA A 306 -33.61 41.27 7.84
CA ALA A 306 -34.57 41.46 6.75
C ALA A 306 -34.56 42.92 6.26
N PRO A 307 -34.77 43.18 4.95
CA PRO A 307 -34.83 44.54 4.42
C PRO A 307 -35.88 45.39 5.14
N GLN A 308 -35.50 46.59 5.56
CA GLN A 308 -36.40 47.51 6.26
C GLN A 308 -37.18 48.35 5.25
N SER A 309 -38.51 48.40 5.38
CA SER A 309 -39.37 49.22 4.53
C SER A 309 -39.03 50.70 4.67
N CYS A 310 -38.90 51.40 3.54
CA CYS A 310 -38.74 52.85 3.56
C CYS A 310 -40.09 53.54 3.85
N PRO A 311 -40.17 54.39 4.89
CA PRO A 311 -41.41 55.06 5.24
C PRO A 311 -41.81 56.09 4.18
N LYS A 312 -43.08 56.49 4.17
CA LYS A 312 -43.58 57.62 3.37
C LYS A 312 -42.65 58.86 3.46
N GLY A 313 -42.56 59.60 2.35
CA GLY A 313 -41.65 60.74 2.18
C GLY A 313 -40.19 60.35 1.91
N THR A 314 -39.88 59.06 1.81
CA THR A 314 -38.58 58.54 1.42
C THR A 314 -38.69 57.53 0.28
N ASN A 315 -37.60 57.30 -0.44
CA ASN A 315 -37.49 56.25 -1.45
C ASN A 315 -36.17 55.48 -1.32
N ALA A 316 -36.10 54.33 -1.95
CA ALA A 316 -34.88 53.54 -2.09
C ALA A 316 -34.86 52.82 -3.44
N ASP A 317 -33.70 52.81 -4.09
CA ASP A 317 -33.45 52.01 -5.28
C ASP A 317 -32.72 50.70 -4.93
N TYR A 318 -32.43 49.86 -5.92
CA TYR A 318 -31.71 48.61 -5.71
C TYR A 318 -30.38 48.83 -4.97
N GLY A 319 -30.12 48.02 -3.96
CA GLY A 319 -28.89 48.08 -3.18
C GLY A 319 -28.82 49.25 -2.18
N ALA A 320 -29.93 49.93 -1.90
CA ALA A 320 -29.95 50.99 -0.90
C ALA A 320 -29.63 50.47 0.51
N ILE A 321 -28.70 51.14 1.19
CA ILE A 321 -28.37 50.89 2.60
C ILE A 321 -29.13 51.79 3.57
N SER A 322 -29.80 52.82 3.05
CA SER A 322 -30.62 53.76 3.80
C SER A 322 -31.71 54.33 2.91
N CYS A 323 -32.80 54.78 3.52
CA CYS A 323 -33.87 55.44 2.81
C CYS A 323 -33.50 56.89 2.51
N VAL A 324 -33.68 57.32 1.27
CA VAL A 324 -33.38 58.67 0.82
C VAL A 324 -34.64 59.52 0.94
N THR A 325 -34.56 60.65 1.63
CA THR A 325 -35.69 61.58 1.72
C THR A 325 -35.99 62.21 0.37
N CYS A 326 -37.27 62.31 0.02
CA CYS A 326 -37.66 63.02 -1.19
C CYS A 326 -37.22 64.48 -1.12
N SER A 327 -36.56 64.94 -2.19
CA SER A 327 -36.18 66.34 -2.35
C SER A 327 -37.40 67.25 -2.33
N GLN A 328 -37.19 68.52 -1.99
CA GLN A 328 -38.23 69.55 -2.04
C GLN A 328 -38.96 69.56 -3.39
N GLY A 329 -40.30 69.66 -3.37
CA GLY A 329 -41.13 69.56 -4.56
C GLY A 329 -41.37 68.12 -5.06
N TYR A 330 -40.94 67.11 -4.30
CA TYR A 330 -41.25 65.71 -4.58
C TYR A 330 -41.92 65.08 -3.36
N TYR A 331 -42.77 64.08 -3.60
CA TYR A 331 -43.52 63.41 -2.57
C TYR A 331 -43.54 61.88 -2.77
N SER A 332 -43.79 61.18 -1.67
CA SER A 332 -44.16 59.77 -1.65
C SER A 332 -45.12 59.53 -0.49
N VAL A 333 -46.32 59.05 -0.81
CA VAL A 333 -47.41 58.89 0.17
C VAL A 333 -47.57 57.47 0.71
N GLN A 334 -46.75 56.52 0.26
CA GLN A 334 -46.81 55.12 0.66
C GLN A 334 -45.45 54.64 1.15
N ASP A 335 -45.47 53.65 2.05
CA ASP A 335 -44.25 52.91 2.40
C ASP A 335 -43.76 52.09 1.19
N ASN A 336 -42.48 51.73 1.19
CA ASN A 336 -41.81 51.02 0.10
C ASN A 336 -41.77 51.77 -1.23
N SER A 337 -41.74 53.11 -1.19
CA SER A 337 -41.61 53.91 -2.40
C SER A 337 -40.29 53.63 -3.11
N THR A 338 -40.35 53.31 -4.39
CA THR A 338 -39.16 53.04 -5.21
C THR A 338 -38.61 54.31 -5.86
N THR A 339 -39.44 55.35 -5.98
CA THR A 339 -39.11 56.66 -6.54
C THR A 339 -39.84 57.75 -5.75
N CYS A 340 -39.31 58.97 -5.81
CA CYS A 340 -40.05 60.16 -5.38
C CYS A 340 -40.72 60.78 -6.60
N THR A 341 -42.02 61.08 -6.49
CA THR A 341 -42.80 61.63 -7.59
C THR A 341 -42.75 63.15 -7.53
N PRO A 342 -42.42 63.88 -8.61
CA PRO A 342 -42.50 65.33 -8.61
C PRO A 342 -43.96 65.78 -8.48
N CYS A 343 -44.21 66.89 -7.77
CA CYS A 343 -45.52 67.52 -7.80
C CYS A 343 -45.82 67.91 -9.25
N ALA A 344 -47.00 67.53 -9.73
CA ALA A 344 -47.44 67.93 -11.06
C ALA A 344 -47.61 69.46 -11.12
N PRO A 345 -47.45 70.08 -12.30
CA PRO A 345 -47.76 71.49 -12.49
C PRO A 345 -49.19 71.84 -11.99
N GLY A 346 -49.36 72.99 -11.33
CA GLY A 346 -50.60 73.39 -10.67
C GLY A 346 -50.79 72.85 -9.24
N TYR A 347 -49.87 72.02 -8.76
CA TYR A 347 -49.81 71.52 -7.38
C TYR A 347 -48.47 71.87 -6.73
N PHE A 348 -48.46 71.96 -5.40
CA PHE A 348 -47.23 72.13 -4.61
C PHE A 348 -47.14 71.03 -3.55
N CYS A 349 -45.90 70.69 -3.15
CA CYS A 349 -45.66 69.78 -2.02
C CYS A 349 -44.60 70.40 -1.10
N ASP A 350 -45.05 70.96 0.02
CA ASP A 350 -44.25 71.44 1.13
C ASP A 350 -43.87 70.30 2.10
N ASN A 351 -44.66 69.24 2.13
CA ASN A 351 -44.43 68.01 2.89
C ASN A 351 -44.37 66.79 1.97
N SER A 352 -43.23 66.09 1.96
CA SER A 352 -43.01 64.92 1.11
C SER A 352 -43.85 63.69 1.48
N THR A 353 -44.49 63.69 2.67
CA THR A 353 -45.31 62.57 3.17
C THR A 353 -46.80 62.69 2.84
N GLN A 354 -47.21 63.79 2.19
CA GLN A 354 -48.61 64.12 1.93
C GLN A 354 -48.90 64.22 0.43
N CYS A 355 -50.18 64.08 0.07
CA CYS A 355 -50.61 64.27 -1.31
C CYS A 355 -50.38 65.73 -1.75
N PRO A 356 -50.02 65.98 -3.03
CA PRO A 356 -49.84 67.31 -3.58
C PRO A 356 -51.06 68.21 -3.31
N GLN A 357 -50.81 69.40 -2.81
CA GLN A 357 -51.84 70.41 -2.52
C GLN A 357 -52.07 71.23 -3.79
N GLN A 358 -53.33 71.48 -4.15
CA GLN A 358 -53.66 72.24 -5.35
C GLN A 358 -53.48 73.75 -5.11
N CYS A 359 -52.88 74.46 -6.07
CA CYS A 359 -52.80 75.91 -6.00
C CYS A 359 -54.19 76.55 -6.12
N GLN A 360 -54.50 77.46 -5.19
CA GLN A 360 -55.76 78.20 -5.17
C GLN A 360 -55.82 79.20 -6.35
N ALA A 361 -57.03 79.62 -6.72
CA ALA A 361 -57.23 80.59 -7.79
C ALA A 361 -56.41 81.88 -7.56
N GLY A 362 -55.79 82.40 -8.61
CA GLY A 362 -54.85 83.53 -8.54
C GLY A 362 -53.40 83.14 -8.26
N SER A 363 -53.09 81.85 -8.16
CA SER A 363 -51.72 81.34 -8.03
C SER A 363 -51.41 80.21 -9.02
N TYR A 364 -50.13 79.95 -9.28
CA TYR A 364 -49.64 78.91 -10.19
C TYR A 364 -48.41 78.20 -9.60
N SER A 365 -48.15 76.98 -10.07
CA SER A 365 -46.90 76.27 -9.79
C SER A 365 -46.44 75.46 -11.00
N LEU A 366 -45.13 75.42 -11.22
CA LEU A 366 -44.49 74.52 -12.17
C LEU A 366 -44.31 73.13 -11.55
N ALA A 367 -43.83 72.16 -12.33
CA ALA A 367 -43.47 70.86 -11.80
C ALA A 367 -42.43 70.98 -10.69
N ALA A 368 -42.53 70.12 -9.68
CA ALA A 368 -41.62 70.02 -8.54
C ALA A 368 -41.45 71.30 -7.70
N GLN A 369 -42.55 72.01 -7.44
CA GLN A 369 -42.56 73.22 -6.59
C GLN A 369 -43.04 72.93 -5.16
N THR A 370 -42.52 73.69 -4.19
CA THR A 370 -42.89 73.60 -2.77
C THR A 370 -43.92 74.63 -2.34
N THR A 371 -44.20 75.63 -3.18
CA THR A 371 -45.15 76.71 -2.90
C THR A 371 -45.83 77.16 -4.18
N CYS A 372 -47.01 77.77 -4.06
CA CYS A 372 -47.67 78.45 -5.17
C CYS A 372 -47.19 79.90 -5.30
N TYR A 373 -46.95 80.34 -6.52
CA TYR A 373 -46.58 81.72 -6.84
C TYR A 373 -47.83 82.51 -7.23
N GLN A 374 -47.97 83.73 -6.74
CA GLN A 374 -49.10 84.60 -7.09
C GLN A 374 -48.97 85.10 -8.54
N CYS A 375 -50.09 85.15 -9.27
CA CYS A 375 -50.12 85.82 -10.57
C CYS A 375 -49.95 87.34 -10.38
N SER A 376 -49.32 88.02 -11.35
CA SER A 376 -49.26 89.48 -11.38
C SER A 376 -50.66 90.09 -11.48
N SER A 377 -50.84 91.34 -11.02
CA SER A 377 -52.13 92.03 -10.89
C SER A 377 -52.97 92.18 -12.18
N SER A 378 -52.44 91.77 -13.34
CA SER A 378 -53.11 91.76 -14.64
C SER A 378 -53.43 90.36 -15.19
N CYS A 379 -53.13 89.28 -14.46
CA CYS A 379 -53.37 87.90 -14.88
C CYS A 379 -54.20 87.13 -13.82
N SER A 380 -55.16 86.29 -14.25
CA SER A 380 -55.95 85.42 -13.35
C SER A 380 -55.83 83.94 -13.75
N SER A 381 -55.74 83.06 -12.75
CA SER A 381 -55.69 81.61 -12.91
C SER A 381 -56.84 80.94 -12.16
N THR A 382 -57.35 79.83 -12.70
CA THR A 382 -58.30 78.95 -11.97
C THR A 382 -57.52 77.98 -11.06
N THR A 383 -58.21 77.28 -10.16
CA THR A 383 -57.57 76.34 -9.23
C THR A 383 -56.79 75.25 -10.00
N GLY A 384 -55.52 75.02 -9.68
CA GLY A 384 -54.70 73.95 -10.27
C GLY A 384 -54.02 74.27 -11.61
N VAL A 385 -53.75 75.54 -11.92
CA VAL A 385 -53.14 75.96 -13.18
C VAL A 385 -51.61 76.09 -13.07
N PHE A 386 -50.89 75.80 -14.16
CA PHE A 386 -49.43 75.79 -14.22
C PHE A 386 -48.76 77.04 -14.83
N ASP A 387 -49.55 77.97 -15.38
CA ASP A 387 -49.08 79.23 -15.95
C ASP A 387 -50.18 80.32 -15.89
N CYS A 388 -49.79 81.58 -15.69
CA CYS A 388 -50.70 82.72 -15.63
C CYS A 388 -50.95 83.30 -17.03
N SER A 389 -51.42 82.47 -17.98
CA SER A 389 -51.51 82.84 -19.40
C SER A 389 -52.92 82.89 -20.01
N THR A 390 -54.00 82.92 -19.19
CA THR A 390 -55.42 83.26 -19.50
C THR A 390 -56.48 82.12 -19.41
N CYS A 391 -57.71 82.53 -19.08
CA CYS A 391 -58.86 81.75 -18.62
C CYS A 391 -59.44 80.74 -19.63
N ILE A 392 -59.04 79.46 -19.63
CA ILE A 392 -59.87 78.37 -20.18
C ILE A 392 -59.77 77.10 -19.33
N THR A 393 -60.94 76.52 -19.06
CA THR A 393 -61.24 75.33 -18.24
C THR A 393 -60.52 74.05 -18.68
N ALA A 394 -59.89 73.34 -17.74
CA ALA A 394 -59.65 71.90 -17.84
C ALA A 394 -60.21 71.18 -16.59
N LYS A 395 -60.98 70.13 -16.84
CA LYS A 395 -61.74 69.33 -15.88
C LYS A 395 -60.82 68.24 -15.28
N PRO A 396 -60.86 67.94 -13.96
CA PRO A 396 -60.00 66.94 -13.35
C PRO A 396 -60.49 65.51 -13.64
N THR A 397 -59.61 64.64 -14.10
CA THR A 397 -59.73 63.18 -13.90
C THR A 397 -59.11 62.85 -12.54
N GLY A 398 -59.92 62.27 -11.66
CA GLY A 398 -59.59 62.04 -10.27
C GLY A 398 -58.38 61.11 -10.05
N CYS A 399 -57.72 61.33 -8.93
CA CYS A 399 -56.73 60.42 -8.36
C CYS A 399 -57.46 59.15 -7.92
N GLN A 400 -57.34 58.04 -8.65
CA GLN A 400 -57.76 56.73 -8.15
C GLN A 400 -56.63 56.13 -7.31
N GLN A 401 -56.99 55.63 -6.12
CA GLN A 401 -56.28 54.53 -5.48
C GLN A 401 -56.20 53.38 -6.48
N LEU A 402 -55.02 53.11 -7.01
CA LEU A 402 -54.74 51.83 -7.64
C LEU A 402 -54.61 50.79 -6.54
N GLU A 403 -55.72 50.10 -6.24
CA GLU A 403 -55.64 48.76 -5.66
C GLU A 403 -54.96 47.84 -6.68
N ILE A 404 -53.78 47.32 -6.35
CA ILE A 404 -53.13 46.28 -7.14
C ILE A 404 -53.86 44.96 -6.82
N PRO A 405 -54.43 44.24 -7.80
CA PRO A 405 -54.98 42.92 -7.55
C PRO A 405 -53.84 41.96 -7.20
N VAL A 406 -53.96 41.30 -6.04
CA VAL A 406 -53.14 40.15 -5.67
C VAL A 406 -53.47 39.00 -6.62
N GLY A 407 -52.72 38.91 -7.72
CA GLY A 407 -52.74 37.77 -8.62
C GLY A 407 -52.08 36.56 -7.94
N ILE A 408 -52.91 35.63 -7.46
CA ILE A 408 -52.49 34.29 -7.07
C ILE A 408 -52.09 33.55 -8.34
N HIS A 409 -50.78 33.38 -8.59
CA HIS A 409 -50.31 32.35 -9.51
C HIS A 409 -50.32 31.00 -8.79
N LYS A 410 -51.35 30.20 -9.09
CA LYS A 410 -51.26 28.74 -9.03
C LYS A 410 -50.48 28.28 -10.25
N ASN A 411 -49.27 27.76 -10.03
CA ASN A 411 -48.85 26.40 -10.41
C ASN A 411 -47.45 26.14 -9.89
#